data_AF-A0A815TCT4-F1
#
_entry.id   AF-A0A815TCT4-F1
#
_cell.length_a   1.000
_cell.length_b   1.000
_cell.length_c   1.000
_cell.angle_alpha   90.00
_cell.angle_beta   90.00
_cell.angle_gamma   90.00
#
_symmetry.space_group_name_H-M   'P 1'
#
loop_
_entity.id
_entity.type
_entity.pdbx_description
1 polymer ?
#
loop_
_entity_poly.entity_id
_entity_poly.type
_entity_poly.pdbx_seq_one_letter_code
_entity_poly.pdbx_strand_id
1 'polypeptide(L)'
;MASSVRSCSIKECKRSCRALCLCCQHNLCLDHLNEHNKQVNAELPLLTDEINSLSHQLKNSIVIEQSCLTDLNQWRENAHHSIDEFYKRKREQFEELMQRRRNNQKKEFNEMKIKFKEIIKNQEGTQEEIDSIKKSIKFIEKDINELRHIHLNINQLLINDNLISIQNETTNNDNHLRKQQKRGITSPDESSAKLMKSSRWEIERQPSGITDSMRIDVLSTFGNLIDTYGSSKMLKIVKDMKNWLNDTYEKQWNVEIFDKHQYQSSQNIYSNQYLIVKETKLEWTLVIFKEIS
;
A
#
# COMPACT_ATOMS: atom_id res chain seq x y z
N MET A 1 -39.32 -78.42 -22.57
CA MET A 1 -38.94 -77.06 -22.17
C MET A 1 -37.48 -76.86 -22.57
N ALA A 2 -37.22 -76.10 -23.64
CA ALA A 2 -35.88 -75.88 -24.15
C ALA A 2 -35.15 -74.89 -23.23
N SER A 3 -34.16 -75.35 -22.48
CA SER A 3 -33.26 -74.50 -21.72
C SER A 3 -32.45 -73.64 -22.69
N SER A 4 -32.84 -72.37 -22.83
CA SER A 4 -32.08 -71.35 -23.55
C SER A 4 -30.67 -71.30 -22.96
N VAL A 5 -29.69 -71.83 -23.71
CA VAL A 5 -28.28 -71.76 -23.35
C VAL A 5 -27.88 -70.30 -23.52
N ARG A 6 -27.78 -69.57 -22.40
CA ARG A 6 -27.28 -68.19 -22.39
C ARG A 6 -25.83 -68.22 -22.87
N SER A 7 -25.51 -67.47 -23.92
CA SER A 7 -24.13 -67.30 -24.40
C SER A 7 -23.38 -66.29 -23.56
N CYS A 8 -22.05 -66.37 -23.54
CA CYS A 8 -21.23 -65.31 -22.99
C CYS A 8 -21.47 -63.99 -23.76
N SER A 9 -21.50 -62.86 -23.04
CA SER A 9 -21.82 -61.54 -23.59
C SER A 9 -20.67 -60.91 -24.39
N ILE A 10 -19.48 -61.51 -24.36
CA ILE A 10 -18.31 -61.08 -25.13
C ILE A 10 -18.46 -61.60 -26.56
N LYS A 11 -18.44 -60.68 -27.54
CA LYS A 11 -18.84 -60.89 -28.95
C LYS A 11 -18.10 -62.03 -29.67
N GLU A 12 -16.90 -62.41 -29.20
CA GLU A 12 -16.08 -63.47 -29.80
C GLU A 12 -16.10 -64.80 -29.01
N CYS A 13 -16.83 -64.85 -27.89
CA CYS A 13 -16.86 -66.02 -27.02
C CYS A 13 -18.00 -66.98 -27.37
N LYS A 14 -17.67 -68.15 -27.93
CA LYS A 14 -18.65 -69.21 -28.24
C LYS A 14 -19.06 -70.07 -27.03
N ARG A 15 -18.52 -69.80 -25.84
CA ARG A 15 -18.77 -70.61 -24.63
C ARG A 15 -20.11 -70.24 -23.98
N SER A 16 -20.77 -71.23 -23.39
CA SER A 16 -21.98 -71.00 -22.59
C SER A 16 -21.66 -70.15 -21.35
N CYS A 17 -22.52 -69.20 -21.04
CA CYS A 17 -22.49 -68.44 -19.80
C CYS A 17 -22.57 -69.41 -18.61
N ARG A 18 -21.76 -69.16 -17.59
CA ARG A 18 -21.78 -69.92 -16.32
C ARG A 18 -22.16 -69.06 -15.12
N ALA A 19 -22.03 -67.74 -15.21
CA ALA A 19 -22.42 -66.82 -14.15
C ALA A 19 -22.78 -65.43 -14.71
N LEU A 20 -23.67 -64.73 -14.02
CA LEU A 20 -23.95 -63.32 -14.24
C LEU A 20 -23.05 -62.51 -13.29
N CYS A 21 -22.24 -61.59 -13.82
CA CYS A 21 -21.56 -60.63 -12.97
C CYS A 21 -22.59 -59.61 -12.46
N LEU A 22 -22.79 -59.54 -11.14
CA LEU A 22 -23.77 -58.62 -10.54
C LEU A 22 -23.33 -57.15 -10.63
N CYS A 23 -22.02 -56.89 -10.70
CA CYS A 23 -21.46 -55.54 -10.77
C CYS A 23 -21.75 -54.85 -12.11
N CYS A 24 -21.64 -55.59 -13.22
CA CYS A 24 -21.83 -55.05 -14.58
C CYS A 24 -23.02 -55.66 -15.34
N GLN A 25 -23.78 -56.57 -14.71
CA GLN A 25 -24.95 -57.26 -15.26
C GLN A 25 -24.66 -58.04 -16.57
N HIS A 26 -23.40 -58.45 -16.78
CA HIS A 26 -22.99 -59.23 -17.96
C HIS A 26 -22.97 -60.73 -17.68
N ASN A 27 -23.54 -61.51 -18.60
CA ASN A 27 -23.50 -62.97 -18.58
C ASN A 27 -22.12 -63.43 -19.10
N LEU A 28 -21.29 -64.03 -18.25
CA LEU A 28 -19.90 -64.40 -18.54
C LEU A 28 -19.68 -65.91 -18.42
N CYS A 29 -18.79 -66.46 -19.27
CA CYS A 29 -18.25 -67.79 -19.03
C CYS A 29 -17.20 -67.74 -17.90
N LEU A 30 -16.82 -68.89 -17.33
CA LEU A 30 -15.94 -68.93 -16.16
C LEU A 30 -14.59 -68.21 -16.40
N ASP A 31 -13.98 -68.42 -17.57
CA ASP A 31 -12.70 -67.80 -17.92
C ASP A 31 -12.80 -66.28 -18.02
N HIS A 32 -13.85 -65.76 -18.66
CA HIS A 32 -14.07 -64.31 -18.77
C HIS A 32 -14.53 -63.67 -17.46
N LEU A 33 -15.21 -64.41 -16.59
CA LEU A 33 -15.50 -63.95 -15.23
C LEU A 33 -14.21 -63.84 -14.39
N ASN A 34 -13.33 -64.83 -14.49
CA ASN A 34 -12.04 -64.80 -13.81
C ASN A 34 -11.15 -63.67 -14.34
N GLU A 35 -11.14 -63.44 -15.66
CA GLU A 35 -10.43 -62.32 -16.28
C GLU A 35 -11.02 -60.96 -15.86
N HIS A 36 -12.35 -60.84 -15.87
CA HIS A 36 -13.03 -59.64 -15.39
C HIS A 36 -12.71 -59.34 -13.92
N ASN A 37 -12.74 -60.35 -13.04
CA ASN A 37 -12.37 -60.19 -11.64
C ASN A 37 -10.89 -59.83 -11.47
N LYS A 38 -10.00 -60.38 -12.30
CA LYS A 38 -8.58 -59.99 -12.32
C LYS A 38 -8.41 -58.53 -12.71
N GLN A 39 -9.14 -58.06 -13.73
CA GLN A 39 -9.09 -56.66 -14.18
C GLN A 39 -9.61 -55.71 -13.08
N VAL A 40 -10.77 -56.01 -12.49
CA VAL A 40 -11.31 -55.21 -11.38
C VAL A 40 -10.36 -55.20 -10.18
N ASN A 41 -9.78 -56.34 -9.82
CA ASN A 41 -8.81 -56.40 -8.72
C ASN A 41 -7.48 -55.72 -9.05
N ALA A 42 -7.11 -55.61 -10.32
CA ALA A 42 -5.91 -54.89 -10.77
C ALA A 42 -6.08 -53.37 -10.67
N GLU A 43 -7.31 -52.85 -10.59
CA GLU A 43 -7.58 -51.43 -10.34
C GLU A 43 -7.40 -51.05 -8.87
N LEU A 44 -7.56 -51.99 -7.92
CA LEU A 44 -7.45 -51.71 -6.49
C LEU A 44 -6.07 -51.15 -6.07
N PRO A 45 -4.92 -51.68 -6.56
CA PRO A 45 -3.62 -51.05 -6.33
C PRO A 45 -3.53 -49.63 -6.87
N LEU A 46 -4.05 -49.37 -8.09
CA LEU A 46 -4.01 -48.04 -8.71
C LEU A 46 -4.80 -47.01 -7.89
N LEU A 47 -6.00 -47.40 -7.41
CA LEU A 47 -6.81 -46.54 -6.54
C LEU A 47 -6.14 -46.32 -5.18
N THR A 48 -5.44 -47.33 -4.66
CA THR A 48 -4.67 -47.19 -3.41
C THR A 48 -3.53 -46.18 -3.58
N ASP A 49 -2.83 -46.24 -4.70
CA ASP A 49 -1.76 -45.29 -5.02
C ASP A 49 -2.30 -43.87 -5.21
N GLU A 50 -3.46 -43.70 -5.84
CA GLU A 50 -4.14 -42.41 -5.98
C GLU A 50 -4.55 -41.83 -4.62
N ILE A 51 -5.16 -42.64 -3.75
CA ILE A 51 -5.53 -42.24 -2.39
C ILE A 51 -4.28 -41.84 -1.59
N ASN A 52 -3.19 -42.59 -1.71
CA ASN A 52 -1.93 -42.28 -1.03
C ASN A 52 -1.32 -40.97 -1.55
N SER A 53 -1.39 -40.72 -2.86
CA SER A 53 -0.97 -39.46 -3.48
C SER A 53 -1.77 -38.28 -2.96
N LEU A 54 -3.11 -38.40 -2.93
CA LEU A 54 -3.99 -37.36 -2.37
C LEU A 54 -3.73 -37.13 -0.87
N SER A 55 -3.50 -38.19 -0.10
CA SER A 55 -3.12 -38.10 1.31
C SER A 55 -1.80 -37.35 1.49
N HIS A 56 -0.81 -37.59 0.62
CA HIS A 56 0.45 -36.85 0.63
C HIS A 56 0.26 -35.38 0.25
N GLN A 57 -0.56 -35.07 -0.75
CA GLN A 57 -0.88 -33.69 -1.13
C GLN A 57 -1.58 -32.94 0.01
N LEU A 58 -2.51 -33.58 0.71
CA LEU A 58 -3.18 -33.00 1.87
C LEU A 58 -2.22 -32.75 3.04
N LYS A 59 -1.23 -33.63 3.25
CA LYS A 59 -0.17 -33.37 4.25
C LYS A 59 0.67 -32.15 3.85
N ASN A 60 0.98 -32.00 2.57
CA ASN A 60 1.73 -30.85 2.08
C ASN A 60 0.95 -29.54 2.23
N SER A 61 -0.38 -29.54 2.17
CA SER A 61 -1.16 -28.30 2.38
C SER A 61 -1.06 -27.76 3.81
N ILE A 62 -0.84 -28.64 4.81
CA ILE A 62 -0.57 -28.22 6.20
C ILE A 62 0.73 -27.41 6.30
N VAL A 63 1.75 -27.76 5.51
CA VAL A 63 3.02 -27.01 5.46
C VAL A 63 2.81 -25.61 4.88
N ILE A 64 1.94 -25.48 3.87
CA ILE A 64 1.59 -24.19 3.27
C ILE A 64 0.87 -23.31 4.30
N GLU A 65 -0.09 -23.88 5.06
CA GLU A 65 -0.79 -23.15 6.14
C GLU A 65 0.19 -22.59 7.18
N GLN A 66 1.14 -23.40 7.64
CA GLN A 66 2.17 -22.96 8.58
C GLN A 66 3.06 -21.85 8.01
N SER A 67 3.39 -21.91 6.73
CA SER A 67 4.14 -20.86 6.05
C SER A 67 3.36 -19.53 6.03
N CYS A 68 2.08 -19.56 5.63
CA CYS A 68 1.25 -18.36 5.60
C CYS A 68 1.08 -17.72 6.99
N LEU A 69 0.94 -18.54 8.04
CA LEU A 69 0.90 -18.05 9.43
C LEU A 69 2.24 -17.42 9.85
N THR A 70 3.36 -17.95 9.37
CA THR A 70 4.69 -17.38 9.61
C THR A 70 4.80 -16.01 8.95
N ASP A 71 4.39 -15.88 7.69
CA ASP A 71 4.39 -14.61 6.96
C ASP A 71 3.50 -13.56 7.64
N LEU A 72 2.34 -13.98 8.15
CA LEU A 72 1.43 -13.11 8.89
C LEU A 72 2.04 -12.61 10.20
N ASN A 73 2.72 -13.50 10.94
CA ASN A 73 3.43 -13.12 12.16
C ASN A 73 4.59 -12.17 11.86
N GLN A 74 5.36 -12.43 10.81
CA GLN A 74 6.45 -11.57 10.37
C GLN A 74 5.93 -10.17 9.99
N TRP A 75 4.82 -10.11 9.25
CA TRP A 75 4.16 -8.85 8.91
C TRP A 75 3.76 -8.07 10.18
N ARG A 76 3.18 -8.75 11.17
CA ARG A 76 2.81 -8.13 12.47
C ARG A 76 4.02 -7.54 13.17
N GLU A 77 5.11 -8.30 13.28
CA GLU A 77 6.34 -7.86 13.94
C GLU A 77 6.97 -6.66 13.24
N ASN A 78 7.04 -6.71 11.91
CA ASN A 78 7.56 -5.61 11.10
C ASN A 78 6.72 -4.33 11.25
N ALA A 79 5.39 -4.47 11.33
CA ALA A 79 4.49 -3.35 11.54
C ALA A 79 4.70 -2.69 12.90
N HIS A 80 4.80 -3.48 13.98
CA HIS A 80 5.11 -2.96 15.32
C HIS A 80 6.45 -2.23 15.33
N HIS A 81 7.50 -2.85 14.78
CA HIS A 81 8.81 -2.22 14.72
C HIS A 81 8.78 -0.89 13.96
N SER A 82 8.06 -0.83 12.85
CA SER A 82 7.90 0.40 12.06
C SER A 82 7.20 1.52 12.84
N ILE A 83 6.19 1.17 13.65
CA ILE A 83 5.48 2.11 14.53
C ILE A 83 6.42 2.64 15.61
N ASP A 84 7.19 1.75 16.24
CA ASP A 84 8.12 2.11 17.31
C ASP A 84 9.23 3.05 16.81
N GLU A 85 9.84 2.74 15.66
CA GLU A 85 10.85 3.59 15.04
C GLU A 85 10.27 4.96 14.62
N PHE A 86 9.04 4.97 14.09
CA PHE A 86 8.36 6.22 13.76
C PHE A 86 8.14 7.08 15.02
N TYR A 87 7.63 6.46 16.10
CA TYR A 87 7.41 7.13 17.38
C TYR A 87 8.70 7.70 17.95
N LYS A 88 9.77 6.88 18.01
CA LYS A 88 11.07 7.29 18.53
C LYS A 88 11.61 8.51 17.79
N ARG A 89 11.62 8.47 16.46
CA ARG A 89 12.06 9.60 15.63
C ARG A 89 11.23 10.86 15.88
N LYS A 90 9.89 10.74 16.00
CA LYS A 90 9.02 11.89 16.26
C LYS A 90 9.22 12.47 17.64
N ARG A 91 9.46 11.62 18.64
CA ARG A 91 9.81 12.03 20.00
C ARG A 91 11.13 12.80 20.02
N GLU A 92 12.16 12.29 19.38
CA GLU A 92 13.47 12.96 19.29
C GLU A 92 13.33 14.35 18.61
N GLN A 93 12.61 14.43 17.49
CA GLN A 93 12.32 15.71 16.82
C GLN A 93 11.62 16.72 17.74
N PHE A 94 10.66 16.24 18.55
CA PHE A 94 9.95 17.08 19.50
C PHE A 94 10.88 17.55 20.63
N GLU A 95 11.67 16.65 21.21
CA GLU A 95 12.63 16.96 22.27
C GLU A 95 13.68 17.98 21.80
N GLU A 96 14.20 17.83 20.58
CA GLU A 96 15.12 18.78 19.95
C GLU A 96 14.49 20.16 19.75
N LEU A 97 13.26 20.22 19.22
CA LEU A 97 12.54 21.47 19.04
C LEU A 97 12.36 22.20 20.38
N MET A 98 11.94 21.47 21.41
CA MET A 98 11.75 22.00 22.75
C MET A 98 13.07 22.47 23.36
N GLN A 99 14.15 21.71 23.17
CA GLN A 99 15.46 22.10 23.66
C GLN A 99 15.99 23.35 22.97
N ARG A 100 15.82 23.45 21.64
CA ARG A 100 16.21 24.64 20.87
C ARG A 100 15.47 25.88 21.34
N ARG A 101 14.16 25.80 21.56
CA ARG A 101 13.37 26.92 22.10
C ARG A 101 13.84 27.33 23.50
N ARG A 102 14.04 26.37 24.42
CA ARG A 102 14.60 26.66 25.76
C ARG A 102 15.96 27.35 25.69
N ASN A 103 16.84 26.90 24.80
CA ASN A 103 18.16 27.49 24.64
C ASN A 103 18.10 28.92 24.12
N ASN A 104 17.22 29.20 23.15
CA ASN A 104 17.00 30.56 22.64
C ASN A 104 16.48 31.49 23.73
N GLN A 105 15.46 31.08 24.48
CA GLN A 105 14.94 31.86 25.61
C GLN A 105 16.01 32.15 26.65
N LYS A 106 16.83 31.15 26.99
CA LYS A 106 17.93 31.32 27.95
C LYS A 106 18.97 32.32 27.43
N LYS A 107 19.26 32.30 26.12
CA LYS A 107 20.17 33.26 25.49
C LYS A 107 19.61 34.68 25.56
N GLU A 108 18.37 34.89 25.14
CA GLU A 108 17.71 36.20 25.18
C GLU A 108 17.62 36.76 26.60
N PHE A 109 17.27 35.91 27.57
CA PHE A 109 17.25 36.28 28.98
C PHE A 109 18.63 36.72 29.50
N ASN A 110 19.69 35.99 29.11
CA ASN A 110 21.05 36.33 29.50
C ASN A 110 21.51 37.65 28.87
N GLU A 111 21.21 37.89 27.59
CA GLU A 111 21.51 39.15 26.90
C GLU A 111 20.80 40.34 27.58
N MET A 112 19.52 40.18 27.92
CA MET A 112 18.78 41.18 28.69
C MET A 112 19.44 41.45 30.05
N LYS A 113 19.85 40.40 30.77
CA LYS A 113 20.52 40.52 32.07
C LYS A 113 21.86 41.26 31.97
N ILE A 114 22.62 41.06 30.89
CA ILE A 114 23.86 41.78 30.63
C ILE A 114 23.58 43.27 30.42
N LYS A 115 22.65 43.61 29.51
CA LYS A 115 22.25 45.01 29.24
C LYS A 115 21.78 45.72 30.51
N PHE A 116 20.95 45.04 31.32
CA PHE A 116 20.46 45.60 32.58
C PHE A 116 21.60 45.89 33.57
N LYS A 117 22.61 45.01 33.65
CA LYS A 117 23.79 45.24 34.49
C LYS A 117 24.63 46.42 34.01
N GLU A 118 24.76 46.61 32.70
CA GLU A 118 25.49 47.75 32.12
C GLU A 118 24.83 49.08 32.46
N ILE A 119 23.50 49.16 32.34
CA ILE A 119 22.72 50.34 32.72
C ILE A 119 22.91 50.67 34.20
N ILE A 120 22.80 49.67 35.09
CA ILE A 120 23.03 49.87 36.53
C ILE A 120 24.45 50.38 36.80
N LYS A 121 25.46 49.78 36.14
CA LYS A 121 26.87 50.14 36.35
C LYS A 121 27.16 51.57 35.91
N ASN A 122 26.58 52.01 34.80
CA ASN A 122 26.83 53.34 34.24
C ASN A 122 26.03 54.43 34.96
N GLN A 123 25.03 54.09 35.79
CA GLN A 123 24.15 55.01 36.53
C GLN A 123 23.40 56.06 35.67
N GLU A 124 23.47 55.94 34.34
CA GLU A 124 22.86 56.84 33.36
C GLU A 124 21.87 56.08 32.47
N GLY A 125 20.89 55.40 33.09
CA GLY A 125 19.85 54.70 32.34
C GLY A 125 18.84 55.67 31.74
N THR A 126 18.69 55.66 30.42
CA THR A 126 17.63 56.41 29.73
C THR A 126 16.28 55.70 29.90
N GLN A 127 15.19 56.48 29.83
CA GLN A 127 13.83 55.94 29.88
C GLN A 127 13.57 54.96 28.72
N GLU A 128 14.17 55.20 27.54
CA GLU A 128 14.08 54.33 26.37
C GLU A 128 14.71 52.95 26.62
N GLU A 129 15.85 52.89 27.29
CA GLU A 129 16.50 51.63 27.66
C GLU A 129 15.67 50.84 28.67
N ILE A 130 15.09 51.52 29.67
CA ILE A 130 14.18 50.90 30.64
C ILE A 130 12.94 50.32 29.95
N ASP A 131 12.33 51.07 29.03
CA ASP A 131 11.14 50.63 28.31
C ASP A 131 11.45 49.50 27.31
N SER A 132 12.64 49.50 26.72
CA SER A 132 13.15 48.39 25.91
C SER A 132 13.30 47.10 26.73
N ILE A 133 13.83 47.18 27.95
CA ILE A 133 13.95 46.02 28.85
C ILE A 133 12.57 45.53 29.28
N LYS A 134 11.65 46.44 29.68
CA LYS A 134 10.27 46.06 30.03
C LYS A 134 9.55 45.35 28.88
N LYS A 135 9.71 45.83 27.64
CA LYS A 135 9.17 45.16 26.45
C LYS A 135 9.76 43.76 26.29
N SER A 136 11.07 43.63 26.47
CA SER A 136 11.78 42.35 26.36
C SER A 136 11.34 41.35 27.44
N ILE A 137 11.09 41.80 28.68
CA ILE A 137 10.53 40.97 29.77
C ILE A 137 9.16 40.42 29.36
N LYS A 138 8.24 41.32 28.94
CA LYS A 138 6.89 40.91 28.52
C LYS A 138 6.91 39.93 27.35
N PHE A 139 7.85 40.11 26.42
CA PHE A 139 8.04 39.19 25.29
C PHE A 139 8.45 37.79 25.77
N ILE A 140 9.47 37.70 26.63
CA ILE A 140 9.93 36.41 27.19
C ILE A 140 8.83 35.76 28.03
N GLU A 141 8.08 36.51 28.84
CA GLU A 141 6.96 35.98 29.62
C GLU A 141 5.87 35.37 28.71
N LYS A 142 5.55 36.05 27.61
CA LYS A 142 4.60 35.55 26.62
C LYS A 142 5.10 34.27 25.98
N ASP A 143 6.37 34.24 25.54
CA ASP A 143 6.97 33.08 24.88
C ASP A 143 7.08 31.86 25.84
N ILE A 144 7.42 32.08 27.11
CA ILE A 144 7.41 31.04 28.15
C ILE A 144 5.99 30.49 28.35
N ASN A 145 4.97 31.35 28.35
CA ASN A 145 3.58 30.91 28.46
C ASN A 145 3.14 30.12 27.22
N GLU A 146 3.53 30.53 26.01
CA GLU A 146 3.24 29.79 24.78
C GLU A 146 3.86 28.38 24.79
N LEU A 147 5.05 28.20 25.38
CA LEU A 147 5.64 26.86 25.57
C LEU A 147 4.80 25.93 26.46
N ARG A 148 4.01 26.47 27.39
CA ARG A 148 3.13 25.66 28.26
C ARG A 148 1.90 25.12 27.53
N HIS A 149 1.60 25.66 26.34
CA HIS A 149 0.37 25.37 25.60
C HIS A 149 0.64 24.67 24.26
N ILE A 150 1.75 23.95 24.13
CA ILE A 150 2.04 23.18 22.91
C ILE A 150 1.15 21.92 22.89
N HIS A 151 0.35 21.80 21.83
CA HIS A 151 -0.50 20.65 21.58
C HIS A 151 0.10 19.78 20.47
N LEU A 152 0.19 18.48 20.73
CA LEU A 152 0.50 17.49 19.70
C LEU A 152 -0.81 17.02 19.06
N ASN A 153 -0.92 17.20 17.75
CA ASN A 153 -1.98 16.57 16.99
C ASN A 153 -1.50 15.21 16.49
N ILE A 154 -2.02 14.14 17.07
CA ILE A 154 -1.69 12.77 16.70
C ILE A 154 -2.89 12.18 15.96
N ASN A 155 -2.71 11.95 14.67
CA ASN A 155 -3.73 11.31 13.84
C ASN A 155 -3.83 9.83 14.21
N GLN A 156 -5.05 9.29 14.13
CA GLN A 156 -5.29 7.87 14.36
C GLN A 156 -4.64 7.00 13.28
N LEU A 157 -4.02 5.90 13.68
CA LEU A 157 -3.56 4.86 12.77
C LEU A 157 -4.78 4.08 12.25
N LEU A 158 -5.03 4.12 10.94
CA LEU A 158 -6.14 3.41 10.32
C LEU A 158 -5.67 2.04 9.81
N ILE A 159 -6.12 0.99 10.49
CA ILE A 159 -5.99 -0.41 10.03
C ILE A 159 -7.28 -0.75 9.28
N ASN A 160 -7.17 -1.23 8.04
CA ASN A 160 -8.32 -1.60 7.23
C ASN A 160 -8.23 -3.06 6.75
N ASP A 161 -9.38 -3.65 6.43
CA ASP A 161 -9.48 -5.06 6.03
C ASP A 161 -8.79 -5.36 4.69
N ASN A 162 -8.43 -4.33 3.92
CA ASN A 162 -7.72 -4.49 2.66
C ASN A 162 -6.20 -4.63 2.85
N LEU A 163 -5.68 -4.52 4.07
CA LEU A 163 -4.24 -4.67 4.35
C LEU A 163 -3.76 -6.09 4.13
N ILE A 164 -4.64 -7.08 4.34
CA ILE A 164 -4.32 -8.50 4.16
C ILE A 164 -5.47 -9.14 3.39
N SER A 165 -5.17 -9.64 2.20
CA SER A 165 -6.14 -10.36 1.37
C SER A 165 -5.85 -11.85 1.41
N ILE A 166 -6.83 -12.63 1.86
CA ILE A 166 -6.80 -14.09 1.74
C ILE A 166 -7.47 -14.44 0.43
N GLN A 167 -6.68 -14.88 -0.55
CA GLN A 167 -7.20 -15.32 -1.84
C GLN A 167 -7.22 -16.85 -1.87
N ASN A 168 -8.40 -17.41 -2.06
CA ASN A 168 -8.51 -18.79 -2.52
C ASN A 168 -8.52 -18.71 -4.05
N GLU A 169 -7.52 -19.29 -4.71
CA GLU A 169 -7.56 -19.51 -6.16
C GLU A 169 -8.58 -20.61 -6.49
N THR A 170 -9.84 -20.35 -6.22
CA THR A 170 -10.94 -21.16 -6.74
C THR A 170 -11.75 -20.31 -7.69
N THR A 171 -11.34 -20.34 -8.97
CA THR A 171 -12.20 -20.42 -10.17
C THR A 171 -11.43 -19.96 -11.42
N ASN A 172 -11.12 -20.90 -12.32
CA ASN A 172 -11.18 -20.69 -13.78
C ASN A 172 -10.80 -21.98 -14.52
N ASN A 173 -11.73 -22.95 -14.60
CA ASN A 173 -11.68 -23.97 -15.65
C ASN A 173 -12.99 -24.08 -16.48
N ASP A 174 -14.01 -23.26 -16.20
CA ASP A 174 -15.27 -23.25 -17.00
C ASP A 174 -15.35 -22.13 -18.07
N ASN A 175 -14.25 -21.42 -18.33
CA ASN A 175 -14.25 -20.27 -19.25
C ASN A 175 -13.68 -20.54 -20.66
N HIS A 176 -13.55 -21.80 -21.08
CA HIS A 176 -12.98 -22.10 -22.41
C HIS A 176 -13.98 -22.09 -23.59
N LEU A 177 -15.26 -21.74 -23.40
CA LEU A 177 -16.26 -21.71 -24.49
C LEU A 177 -16.93 -20.36 -24.79
N ARG A 178 -16.47 -19.24 -24.24
CA ARG A 178 -17.15 -17.93 -24.43
C ARG A 178 -16.27 -16.74 -24.81
N LYS A 179 -15.21 -16.94 -25.61
CA LYS A 179 -14.48 -15.85 -26.27
C LYS A 179 -14.40 -16.01 -27.79
N GLN A 180 -15.57 -16.13 -28.42
CA GLN A 180 -15.78 -15.57 -29.76
C GLN A 180 -17.17 -14.95 -29.80
N GLN A 181 -17.24 -13.63 -29.59
CA GLN A 181 -18.22 -12.68 -30.12
C GLN A 181 -18.47 -11.55 -29.12
N LYS A 182 -17.94 -10.38 -29.48
CA LYS A 182 -18.56 -9.04 -29.46
C LYS A 182 -17.54 -7.99 -29.02
N ARG A 183 -16.93 -7.39 -30.05
CA ARG A 183 -16.60 -5.97 -30.07
C ARG A 183 -17.90 -5.19 -29.88
N GLY A 184 -17.92 -4.25 -28.95
CA GLY A 184 -19.01 -3.31 -28.72
C GLY A 184 -18.55 -2.23 -27.76
N ILE A 185 -18.35 -1.04 -28.28
CA ILE A 185 -17.99 0.19 -27.56
C ILE A 185 -19.18 0.63 -26.70
N THR A 186 -18.98 0.81 -25.39
CA THR A 186 -19.66 1.81 -24.54
C THR A 186 -18.84 2.04 -23.27
N SER A 187 -18.52 3.29 -22.98
CA SER A 187 -18.09 3.84 -21.68
C SER A 187 -19.34 4.36 -20.93
N PRO A 188 -19.28 4.83 -19.66
CA PRO A 188 -18.38 4.57 -18.52
C PRO A 188 -19.15 3.98 -17.32
N ASP A 189 -18.47 3.46 -16.30
CA ASP A 189 -18.95 3.71 -14.92
C ASP A 189 -17.87 3.57 -13.85
N GLU A 190 -18.11 4.34 -12.79
CA GLU A 190 -17.27 4.71 -11.65
C GLU A 190 -16.95 3.55 -10.68
N SER A 191 -16.08 3.85 -9.71
CA SER A 191 -15.67 3.01 -8.56
C SER A 191 -14.63 1.93 -8.92
N SER A 192 -13.39 1.95 -8.44
CA SER A 192 -12.99 2.19 -7.06
C SER A 192 -11.48 2.48 -6.96
N ALA A 193 -11.09 3.75 -6.82
CA ALA A 193 -9.77 4.12 -6.32
C ALA A 193 -9.88 4.35 -4.81
N LYS A 194 -9.44 3.38 -3.99
CA LYS A 194 -9.25 3.61 -2.55
C LYS A 194 -7.82 4.07 -2.33
N LEU A 195 -7.69 5.40 -2.25
CA LEU A 195 -6.45 6.14 -2.03
C LEU A 195 -5.76 5.74 -0.72
N MET A 196 -4.46 5.40 -0.81
CA MET A 196 -3.53 5.49 0.31
C MET A 196 -3.21 6.96 0.58
N LYS A 197 -3.67 7.45 1.73
CA LYS A 197 -3.44 8.81 2.24
C LYS A 197 -2.03 8.93 2.83
N SER A 198 -1.18 9.73 2.16
CA SER A 198 -0.01 10.35 2.78
C SER A 198 -0.40 11.77 3.19
N SER A 199 -0.16 12.12 4.45
CA SER A 199 -0.85 13.17 5.21
C SER A 199 -0.50 14.62 4.87
N ARG A 200 -0.22 14.95 3.61
CA ARG A 200 -0.14 16.37 3.19
C ARG A 200 -0.21 16.64 1.68
N TRP A 201 -0.03 15.61 0.84
CA TRP A 201 0.02 15.78 -0.61
C TRP A 201 -0.57 14.55 -1.31
N GLU A 202 -1.56 14.75 -2.18
CA GLU A 202 -2.20 13.69 -2.96
C GLU A 202 -1.80 13.74 -4.44
N ILE A 203 -2.00 12.62 -5.15
CA ILE A 203 -1.79 12.47 -6.60
C ILE A 203 -3.08 11.95 -7.21
N GLU A 204 -3.71 12.70 -8.13
CA GLU A 204 -5.04 12.35 -8.66
C GLU A 204 -5.04 11.42 -9.88
N ARG A 205 -3.93 11.25 -10.61
CA ARG A 205 -3.91 10.43 -11.84
C ARG A 205 -2.66 9.60 -11.97
N GLN A 206 -2.86 8.28 -12.06
CA GLN A 206 -1.82 7.30 -12.42
C GLN A 206 -2.13 6.74 -13.82
N PRO A 207 -1.40 7.14 -14.87
CA PRO A 207 -1.22 6.29 -16.03
C PRO A 207 -0.18 5.19 -15.70
N SER A 208 -0.34 4.03 -16.33
CA SER A 208 0.56 2.87 -16.20
C SER A 208 2.01 3.26 -16.52
N GLY A 209 2.91 3.25 -15.52
CA GLY A 209 4.34 3.50 -15.75
C GLY A 209 5.15 4.09 -14.57
N ILE A 210 4.50 4.62 -13.53
CA ILE A 210 5.17 5.09 -12.30
C ILE A 210 5.14 3.97 -11.27
N THR A 211 6.31 3.56 -10.78
CA THR A 211 6.40 2.63 -9.64
C THR A 211 6.08 3.37 -8.34
N ASP A 212 5.56 2.67 -7.34
CA ASP A 212 5.29 3.28 -6.03
C ASP A 212 6.55 3.87 -5.39
N SER A 213 7.73 3.29 -5.67
CA SER A 213 9.02 3.84 -5.26
C SER A 213 9.24 5.25 -5.82
N MET A 214 9.05 5.41 -7.13
CA MET A 214 9.21 6.71 -7.79
C MET A 214 8.21 7.74 -7.26
N ARG A 215 6.98 7.32 -6.96
CA ARG A 215 5.98 8.19 -6.33
C ARG A 215 6.46 8.70 -4.96
N ILE A 216 7.01 7.83 -4.13
CA ILE A 216 7.51 8.19 -2.80
C ILE A 216 8.66 9.18 -2.91
N ASP A 217 9.59 8.94 -3.82
CA ASP A 217 10.77 9.80 -4.03
C ASP A 217 10.36 11.21 -4.46
N VAL A 218 9.43 11.30 -5.43
CA VAL A 218 8.91 12.57 -5.94
C VAL A 218 8.20 13.36 -4.84
N LEU A 219 7.33 12.72 -4.05
CA LEU A 219 6.63 13.37 -2.94
C LEU A 219 7.58 13.81 -1.83
N SER A 220 8.57 12.98 -1.49
CA SER A 220 9.55 13.30 -0.45
C SER A 220 10.42 14.49 -0.87
N THR A 221 10.92 14.50 -2.10
CA THR A 221 11.73 15.60 -2.62
C THR A 221 10.94 16.90 -2.66
N PHE A 222 9.69 16.84 -3.14
CA PHE A 222 8.83 18.02 -3.16
C PHE A 222 8.57 18.58 -1.75
N GLY A 223 8.31 17.71 -0.77
CA GLY A 223 8.18 18.09 0.64
C GLY A 223 9.43 18.81 1.16
N ASN A 224 10.62 18.26 0.89
CA ASN A 224 11.90 18.85 1.31
C ASN A 224 12.15 20.23 0.68
N LEU A 225 11.80 20.41 -0.59
CA LEU A 225 11.93 21.70 -1.29
C LEU A 225 11.00 22.75 -0.70
N ILE A 226 9.77 22.37 -0.33
CA ILE A 226 8.83 23.26 0.36
C ILE A 226 9.35 23.64 1.74
N ASP A 227 9.86 22.69 2.52
CA ASP A 227 10.37 22.95 3.86
C ASP A 227 11.61 23.86 3.82
N THR A 228 12.41 23.74 2.76
CA THR A 228 13.64 24.54 2.57
C THR A 228 13.34 25.96 2.09
N TYR A 229 12.45 26.13 1.11
CA TYR A 229 12.20 27.42 0.47
C TYR A 229 10.99 28.19 1.02
N GLY A 230 10.08 27.50 1.69
CA GLY A 230 8.77 27.99 2.05
C GLY A 230 7.80 28.02 0.86
N SER A 231 6.50 27.92 1.14
CA SER A 231 5.44 27.91 0.10
C SER A 231 5.36 29.21 -0.73
N SER A 232 6.03 30.29 -0.33
CA SER A 232 6.02 31.55 -1.08
C SER A 232 6.98 31.57 -2.28
N LYS A 233 7.87 30.57 -2.42
CA LYS A 233 8.90 30.50 -3.47
C LYS A 233 8.63 29.38 -4.49
N MET A 234 7.37 29.22 -4.91
CA MET A 234 6.96 28.12 -5.80
C MET A 234 7.73 28.05 -7.13
N LEU A 235 8.06 29.18 -7.76
CA LEU A 235 8.87 29.19 -8.98
C LEU A 235 10.26 28.56 -8.79
N LYS A 236 10.86 28.75 -7.61
CA LYS A 236 12.16 28.15 -7.28
C LYS A 236 12.01 26.65 -7.03
N ILE A 237 10.95 26.26 -6.31
CA ILE A 237 10.61 24.85 -6.07
C ILE A 237 10.40 24.11 -7.39
N VAL A 238 9.65 24.68 -8.34
CA VAL A 238 9.42 24.11 -9.68
C VAL A 238 10.74 23.85 -10.42
N LYS A 239 11.62 24.87 -10.45
CA LYS A 239 12.89 24.79 -11.16
C LYS A 239 13.77 23.68 -10.58
N ASP A 240 13.90 23.64 -9.27
CA ASP A 240 14.75 22.65 -8.60
C ASP A 240 14.16 21.25 -8.68
N MET A 241 12.82 21.12 -8.62
CA MET A 241 12.12 19.86 -8.83
C MET A 241 12.34 19.32 -10.26
N LYS A 242 12.26 20.20 -11.27
CA LYS A 242 12.52 19.83 -12.67
C LYS A 242 13.96 19.35 -12.87
N ASN A 243 14.93 20.04 -12.28
CA ASN A 243 16.34 19.64 -12.36
C ASN A 243 16.54 18.27 -11.71
N TRP A 244 16.03 18.09 -10.48
CA TRP A 244 16.14 16.83 -9.76
C TRP A 244 15.52 15.66 -10.53
N LEU A 245 14.33 15.85 -11.12
CA LEU A 245 13.67 14.81 -11.92
C LEU A 245 14.48 14.42 -13.17
N ASN A 246 15.06 15.40 -13.85
CA ASN A 246 15.89 15.16 -15.03
C ASN A 246 17.19 14.42 -14.66
N ASP A 247 17.82 14.81 -13.55
CA ASP A 247 19.06 14.22 -13.06
C ASP A 247 18.85 12.78 -12.55
N THR A 248 17.71 12.52 -11.91
CA THR A 248 17.44 11.23 -11.24
C THR A 248 16.94 10.16 -12.21
N TYR A 249 16.13 10.54 -13.20
CA TYR A 249 15.42 9.56 -14.03
C TYR A 249 15.85 9.56 -15.50
N GLU A 250 16.93 10.28 -15.87
CA GLU A 250 17.48 10.39 -17.24
C GLU A 250 16.41 10.70 -18.32
N LYS A 251 15.35 11.40 -17.92
CA LYS A 251 14.16 11.68 -18.72
C LYS A 251 13.94 13.18 -18.79
N GLN A 252 13.24 13.65 -19.83
CA GLN A 252 12.86 15.06 -19.92
C GLN A 252 11.53 15.29 -19.22
N TRP A 253 11.60 16.05 -18.14
CA TRP A 253 10.46 16.45 -17.33
C TRP A 253 10.14 17.91 -17.52
N ASN A 254 8.85 18.20 -17.49
CA ASN A 254 8.32 19.53 -17.38
C ASN A 254 7.56 19.64 -16.05
N VAL A 255 7.81 20.72 -15.33
CA VAL A 255 7.14 20.98 -14.05
C VAL A 255 6.53 22.37 -14.18
N GLU A 256 5.22 22.46 -14.00
CA GLU A 256 4.45 23.68 -14.20
C GLU A 256 3.55 23.94 -12.97
N ILE A 257 3.31 25.21 -12.68
CA ILE A 257 2.31 25.63 -11.67
C ILE A 257 1.04 25.98 -12.43
N PHE A 258 -0.08 25.41 -12.02
CA PHE A 258 -1.40 25.78 -12.53
C PHE A 258 -2.21 26.46 -11.43
N ASP A 259 -2.86 27.56 -11.80
CA ASP A 259 -3.89 28.20 -11.00
C ASP A 259 -5.25 27.57 -11.33
N LYS A 260 -6.06 27.30 -10.31
CA LYS A 260 -7.26 26.45 -10.38
C LYS A 260 -8.29 26.89 -11.41
N HIS A 261 -8.32 28.17 -11.76
CA HIS A 261 -9.33 28.74 -12.65
C HIS A 261 -9.33 28.19 -14.09
N GLN A 262 -8.31 27.44 -14.52
CA GLN A 262 -8.24 26.83 -15.85
C GLN A 262 -8.55 25.32 -15.88
N TYR A 263 -8.78 24.67 -14.72
CA TYR A 263 -8.97 23.23 -14.62
C TYR A 263 -10.32 22.92 -13.93
N GLN A 264 -11.40 22.85 -14.70
CA GLN A 264 -12.69 22.33 -14.23
C GLN A 264 -13.16 21.14 -15.06
N SER A 265 -13.22 19.97 -14.41
CA SER A 265 -14.49 19.25 -14.28
C SER A 265 -14.44 18.41 -13.00
N SER A 266 -15.43 18.65 -12.13
CA SER A 266 -15.82 17.83 -10.97
C SER A 266 -14.77 17.56 -9.87
N GLN A 267 -14.66 18.47 -8.89
CA GLN A 267 -14.93 18.22 -7.46
C GLN A 267 -14.46 19.40 -6.58
N ASN A 268 -15.25 19.70 -5.55
CA ASN A 268 -15.09 20.85 -4.65
C ASN A 268 -13.94 20.64 -3.65
N ILE A 269 -12.79 21.29 -3.85
CA ILE A 269 -11.73 21.43 -2.82
C ILE A 269 -11.12 22.83 -2.87
N TYR A 270 -11.13 23.55 -1.76
CA TYR A 270 -10.64 24.93 -1.64
C TYR A 270 -9.10 24.97 -1.54
N SER A 271 -8.38 25.11 -2.67
CA SER A 271 -7.02 25.67 -2.73
C SER A 271 -6.70 26.13 -4.16
N ASN A 272 -5.97 27.26 -4.31
CA ASN A 272 -5.85 27.96 -5.60
C ASN A 272 -4.60 27.63 -6.44
N GLN A 273 -3.72 26.71 -6.04
CA GLN A 273 -2.50 26.40 -6.80
C GLN A 273 -2.14 24.92 -6.77
N TYR A 274 -1.89 24.35 -7.95
CA TYR A 274 -1.46 22.96 -8.14
C TYR A 274 -0.09 22.91 -8.80
N LEU A 275 0.72 21.92 -8.41
CA LEU A 275 1.92 21.59 -9.17
C LEU A 275 1.59 20.44 -10.12
N ILE A 276 1.84 20.64 -11.41
CA ILE A 276 1.69 19.62 -12.42
C ILE A 276 3.09 19.22 -12.92
N VAL A 277 3.45 17.97 -12.75
CA VAL A 277 4.69 17.37 -13.27
C VAL A 277 4.31 16.49 -14.46
N LYS A 278 4.79 16.83 -15.65
CA LYS A 278 4.59 16.06 -16.89
C LYS A 278 5.92 15.58 -17.42
N GLU A 279 6.03 14.32 -17.81
CA GLU A 279 7.16 13.91 -18.66
C GLU A 279 6.80 14.20 -20.11
N THR A 280 7.73 14.83 -20.83
CA THR A 280 7.47 15.29 -22.21
C THR A 280 7.25 14.19 -23.25
N LYS A 281 7.58 12.92 -22.96
CA LYS A 281 7.56 11.85 -23.97
C LYS A 281 6.39 10.87 -23.89
N LEU A 282 5.77 10.64 -22.72
CA LEU A 282 4.74 9.59 -22.60
C LEU A 282 3.32 10.12 -22.25
N GLU A 283 3.03 11.40 -22.47
CA GLU A 283 1.72 12.04 -22.17
C GLU A 283 1.16 11.81 -20.74
N TRP A 284 2.02 11.81 -19.72
CA TRP A 284 1.59 11.62 -18.33
C TRP A 284 1.63 12.91 -17.55
N THR A 285 0.69 13.03 -16.63
CA THR A 285 0.45 14.23 -15.82
C THR A 285 0.30 13.80 -14.37
N LEU A 286 1.28 14.13 -13.54
CA LEU A 286 1.24 13.99 -12.10
C LEU A 286 0.76 15.31 -11.51
N VAL A 287 -0.39 15.31 -10.85
CA VAL A 287 -0.95 16.50 -10.19
C VAL A 287 -0.73 16.37 -8.69
N ILE A 288 -0.06 17.34 -8.08
CA ILE A 288 0.24 17.36 -6.65
C ILE A 288 -0.62 18.44 -5.97
N PHE A 289 -1.42 18.04 -4.98
CA PHE A 289 -2.33 18.92 -4.23
C PHE A 289 -1.75 19.34 -2.90
N LYS A 290 -1.87 20.63 -2.55
CA LYS A 290 -1.77 21.06 -1.16
C LYS A 290 -3.13 20.91 -0.49
N GLU A 291 -3.22 20.06 0.53
CA GLU A 291 -4.39 20.05 1.43
C GLU A 291 -4.34 21.32 2.30
N ILE A 292 -5.42 22.13 2.27
CA ILE A 292 -5.56 23.25 3.20
C ILE A 292 -6.17 22.71 4.49
N SER A 293 -5.41 22.83 5.57
CA SER A 293 -5.90 22.76 6.95
C SER A 293 -6.62 24.05 7.33
#